data_AF-A0A4Y7U2P1-F1
#
_entry.id   AF-A0A4Y7U2P1-F1
#
_cell.length_a   1.000
_cell.length_b   1.000
_cell.length_c   1.000
_cell.angle_alpha   90.00
_cell.angle_beta   90.00
_cell.angle_gamma   90.00
#
_symmetry.space_group_name_H-M   'P 1'
#
loop_
_entity.id
_entity.type
_entity.pdbx_description
1 polymer ?
#
loop_
_entity_poly.entity_id
_entity_poly.type
_entity_poly.pdbx_seq_one_letter_code
_entity_poly.pdbx_strand_id
1 'polypeptide(L)'
;KWNLRTTCNTILDISVHTKNMSKADALDLLTKEAFQQQAEADGKWRRVTLSQVQLCSYFTGYTEIYNLREDLKKQQGKDFNLKKFHEKFLSFGSAPVKYIKELMLS
;
A
#
# COMPACT_ATOMS: atom_id res chain seq x y z
N LYS A 1 -9.91 -8.71 6.10
CA LYS A 1 -9.90 -9.19 4.69
C LYS A 1 -9.38 -8.14 3.70
N TRP A 2 -10.02 -6.97 3.52
CA TRP A 2 -9.62 -6.01 2.46
C TRP A 2 -8.19 -5.46 2.57
N ASN A 3 -7.71 -5.12 3.77
CA ASN A 3 -6.32 -4.67 3.98
C ASN A 3 -5.28 -5.79 3.71
N LEU A 4 -5.63 -7.05 4.00
CA LEU A 4 -4.74 -8.19 3.69
C LEU A 4 -4.47 -8.29 2.18
N ARG A 5 -5.44 -7.90 1.34
CA ARG A 5 -5.24 -7.90 -0.12
C ARG A 5 -4.11 -6.96 -0.54
N THR A 6 -4.09 -5.73 -0.02
CA THR A 6 -3.06 -4.74 -0.37
C THR A 6 -1.70 -5.11 0.22
N THR A 7 -1.67 -5.64 1.45
CA THR A 7 -0.43 -6.15 2.07
C THR A 7 0.14 -7.34 1.29
N CYS A 8 -0.68 -8.35 0.99
CA CYS A 8 -0.23 -9.55 0.28
C CYS A 8 0.15 -9.27 -1.18
N ASN A 9 -0.46 -8.26 -1.83
CA ASN A 9 0.00 -7.79 -3.14
C ASN A 9 1.47 -7.33 -3.10
N THR A 10 1.86 -6.64 -2.03
CA THR A 10 3.25 -6.16 -1.84
C THR A 10 4.20 -7.31 -1.57
N ILE A 11 3.79 -8.26 -0.71
CA ILE A 11 4.57 -9.48 -0.44
C ILE A 11 4.75 -10.28 -1.73
N LEU A 12 3.69 -10.47 -2.52
CA LEU A 12 3.70 -11.21 -3.77
C LEU A 12 4.70 -10.59 -4.76
N ASP A 13 4.58 -9.30 -5.06
CA ASP A 13 5.40 -8.62 -6.07
C ASP A 13 6.89 -8.67 -5.71
N ILE A 14 7.23 -8.29 -4.47
CA ILE A 14 8.60 -8.33 -3.98
C ILE A 14 9.14 -9.77 -4.01
N SER A 15 8.36 -10.74 -3.53
CA SER A 15 8.87 -12.11 -3.39
C SER A 15 9.03 -12.82 -4.73
N VAL A 16 8.17 -12.55 -5.71
CA VAL A 16 8.30 -13.08 -7.07
C VAL A 16 9.53 -12.47 -7.75
N HIS A 17 9.71 -11.15 -7.67
CA HIS A 17 10.77 -10.45 -8.41
C HIS A 17 12.14 -10.46 -7.72
N THR A 18 12.21 -10.72 -6.40
CA THR A 18 13.48 -10.62 -5.63
C THR A 18 13.80 -11.84 -4.77
N LYS A 19 12.85 -12.76 -4.56
CA LYS A 19 13.03 -13.91 -3.64
C LYS A 19 12.68 -15.27 -4.26
N ASN A 20 12.56 -15.35 -5.59
CA ASN A 20 12.26 -16.59 -6.32
C ASN A 20 10.99 -17.32 -5.83
N MET A 21 9.96 -16.59 -5.38
CA MET A 21 8.70 -17.19 -4.95
C MET A 21 8.06 -18.00 -6.08
N SER A 22 7.71 -19.25 -5.80
CA SER A 22 7.08 -20.14 -6.78
C SER A 22 5.60 -19.77 -7.00
N LYS A 23 5.01 -20.24 -8.11
CA LYS A 23 3.56 -20.10 -8.34
C LYS A 23 2.74 -20.74 -7.21
N ALA A 24 3.18 -21.91 -6.71
CA ALA A 24 2.46 -22.63 -5.67
C ALA A 24 2.41 -21.80 -4.37
N ASP A 25 3.56 -21.25 -3.94
CA ASP A 25 3.65 -20.41 -2.74
C ASP A 25 2.84 -19.10 -2.90
N ALA A 26 2.87 -18.51 -4.11
CA ALA A 26 2.07 -17.33 -4.42
C ALA A 26 0.56 -17.61 -4.31
N LEU A 27 0.08 -18.74 -4.82
CA LEU A 27 -1.32 -19.12 -4.70
C LEU A 27 -1.70 -19.43 -3.25
N ASP A 28 -0.81 -20.06 -2.49
CA ASP A 28 -0.99 -20.34 -1.07
C ASP A 28 -1.16 -19.04 -0.27
N LEU A 29 -0.24 -18.09 -0.44
CA LEU A 29 -0.31 -16.75 0.15
C LEU A 29 -1.65 -16.05 -0.15
N LEU A 30 -2.10 -16.10 -1.41
CA LEU A 30 -3.30 -15.36 -1.81
C LEU A 30 -4.60 -16.04 -1.35
N THR A 31 -4.63 -17.37 -1.31
CA THR A 31 -5.85 -18.12 -0.97
C THR A 31 -5.97 -18.39 0.53
N LYS A 32 -4.88 -18.76 1.21
CA LYS A 32 -4.88 -19.10 2.64
C LYS A 32 -4.67 -17.88 3.53
N GLU A 33 -3.67 -17.06 3.26
CA GLU A 33 -3.36 -15.89 4.11
C GLU A 33 -4.25 -14.68 3.80
N ALA A 34 -4.59 -14.46 2.51
CA ALA A 34 -5.41 -13.33 2.09
C ALA A 34 -6.90 -13.69 1.84
N PHE A 35 -7.30 -14.96 2.00
CA PHE A 35 -8.67 -15.44 1.87
C PHE A 35 -9.35 -15.07 0.54
N GLN A 36 -8.58 -15.09 -0.56
CA GLN A 36 -9.06 -14.81 -1.91
C GLN A 36 -9.54 -16.09 -2.59
N GLN A 37 -10.43 -15.95 -3.57
CA GLN A 37 -10.85 -17.07 -4.40
C GLN A 37 -9.71 -17.48 -5.36
N GLN A 38 -9.69 -18.76 -5.73
CA GLN A 38 -8.68 -19.32 -6.64
C GLN A 38 -8.54 -18.51 -7.94
N ALA A 39 -9.67 -18.14 -8.57
CA ALA A 39 -9.66 -17.33 -9.79
C ALA A 39 -9.01 -15.95 -9.60
N GLU A 40 -9.20 -15.31 -8.43
CA GLU A 40 -8.54 -14.04 -8.12
C GLU A 40 -7.02 -14.22 -7.93
N ALA A 41 -6.61 -15.32 -7.30
CA ALA A 41 -5.22 -15.65 -7.06
C ALA A 41 -4.47 -15.94 -8.37
N ASP A 42 -5.06 -16.72 -9.27
CA ASP A 42 -4.52 -16.99 -10.61
C ASP A 42 -4.42 -15.70 -11.46
N GLY A 43 -5.41 -14.81 -11.37
CA GLY A 43 -5.36 -13.50 -12.01
C GLY A 43 -4.21 -12.63 -11.49
N LYS A 44 -3.95 -12.65 -10.18
CA LYS A 44 -2.81 -11.94 -9.57
C LYS A 44 -1.48 -12.55 -9.96
N TRP A 45 -1.38 -13.87 -10.01
CA TRP A 45 -0.20 -14.56 -10.53
C TRP A 45 0.14 -14.10 -11.96
N ARG A 46 -0.86 -14.13 -12.86
CA ARG A 46 -0.66 -13.64 -14.24
C ARG A 46 -0.23 -12.17 -14.28
N ARG A 47 -0.77 -11.33 -13.40
CA ARG A 47 -0.40 -9.91 -13.34
C ARG A 47 1.03 -9.70 -12.88
N VAL A 48 1.48 -10.40 -11.82
CA VAL A 48 2.83 -10.24 -11.28
C VAL A 48 3.91 -10.81 -12.21
N THR A 49 3.60 -11.77 -13.07
CA THR A 49 4.55 -12.23 -14.09
C THR A 49 4.67 -11.29 -15.30
N LEU A 50 3.68 -10.41 -15.50
CA LEU A 50 3.61 -9.47 -16.63
C LEU A 50 3.90 -8.01 -16.24
N SER A 51 4.03 -7.71 -14.95
CA SER A 51 4.31 -6.37 -14.43
C SER A 51 5.14 -6.44 -13.16
N GLN A 52 5.83 -5.35 -12.86
CA GLN A 52 6.71 -5.22 -11.70
C GLN A 52 6.38 -3.96 -10.92
N VAL A 53 6.57 -3.97 -9.59
CA VAL A 53 6.42 -2.83 -8.65
C VAL A 53 4.98 -2.34 -8.46
N GLN A 54 4.13 -2.42 -9.49
CA GLN A 54 2.81 -1.82 -9.49
C GLN A 54 1.91 -2.34 -8.36
N LEU A 55 2.00 -3.62 -7.99
CA LEU A 55 1.21 -4.21 -6.91
C LEU A 55 1.60 -3.66 -5.52
N CYS A 56 2.83 -3.17 -5.35
CA CYS A 56 3.29 -2.54 -4.11
C CYS A 56 2.68 -1.14 -3.88
N SER A 57 2.19 -0.48 -4.93
CA SER A 57 1.77 0.92 -4.87
C SER A 57 0.63 1.18 -3.88
N TYR A 58 -0.33 0.25 -3.78
CA TYR A 58 -1.48 0.36 -2.86
C TYR A 58 -1.04 0.40 -1.40
N PHE A 59 -0.16 -0.53 -1.00
CA PHE A 59 0.31 -0.60 0.38
C PHE A 59 1.27 0.55 0.69
N THR A 60 2.21 0.83 -0.21
CA THR A 60 3.21 1.90 0.00
C THR A 60 2.54 3.26 0.17
N GLY A 61 1.66 3.65 -0.76
CA GLY A 61 0.94 4.92 -0.65
C GLY A 61 0.06 5.01 0.60
N TYR A 62 -0.65 3.93 0.95
CA TYR A 62 -1.43 3.87 2.19
C TYR A 62 -0.55 4.08 3.43
N THR A 63 0.55 3.34 3.53
CA THR A 63 1.46 3.38 4.68
C THR A 63 2.09 4.75 4.83
N GLU A 64 2.54 5.39 3.73
CA GLU A 64 3.11 6.73 3.78
C GLU A 64 2.11 7.79 4.26
N ILE A 65 0.87 7.75 3.75
CA ILE A 65 -0.20 8.69 4.16
C ILE A 65 -0.56 8.47 5.64
N TYR A 66 -0.71 7.22 6.05
CA TYR A 66 -1.06 6.88 7.43
C TYR A 66 0.05 7.33 8.39
N ASN A 67 1.32 7.05 8.06
CA ASN A 67 2.46 7.45 8.87
C ASN A 67 2.55 8.98 8.98
N LEU A 68 2.40 9.72 7.87
CA LEU A 68 2.38 11.18 7.89
C LEU A 68 1.29 11.72 8.83
N ARG A 69 0.08 11.14 8.76
CA ARG A 69 -1.03 11.52 9.64
C ARG A 69 -0.69 11.27 11.11
N GLU A 70 -0.14 10.10 11.44
CA GLU A 70 0.21 9.77 12.83
C GLU A 70 1.36 10.64 13.34
N ASP A 71 2.35 10.96 12.50
CA ASP A 71 3.44 11.86 12.84
C ASP A 71 2.92 13.26 13.18
N LEU A 72 2.08 13.84 12.31
CA LEU A 72 1.46 15.16 12.54
C LEU A 72 0.53 15.14 13.75
N LYS A 73 -0.23 14.06 13.96
CA LYS A 73 -1.09 13.90 15.13
C LYS A 73 -0.29 13.87 16.43
N LYS A 74 0.87 13.20 16.44
CA LYS A 74 1.78 13.20 17.60
C LYS A 74 2.38 14.60 17.83
N GLN A 75 2.78 15.30 16.77
CA GLN A 75 3.38 16.63 16.87
C GLN A 75 2.39 17.70 17.36
N GLN A 76 1.15 17.67 16.86
CA GLN A 76 0.12 18.68 17.18
C GLN A 76 -0.69 18.34 18.43
N GLY A 77 -0.66 17.09 18.90
CA GLY A 77 -1.36 16.67 20.11
C GLY A 77 -2.85 17.00 20.08
N LYS A 78 -3.30 17.83 21.03
CA LYS A 78 -4.71 18.24 21.15
C LYS A 78 -5.18 19.17 20.02
N ASP A 79 -4.25 19.86 19.36
CA ASP A 79 -4.56 20.79 18.27
C ASP A 79 -4.71 20.07 16.92
N PHE A 80 -4.41 18.77 16.86
CA PHE A 80 -4.56 17.99 15.64
C PHE A 80 -6.03 17.97 15.18
N ASN A 81 -6.25 18.42 13.94
CA ASN A 81 -7.55 18.39 13.31
C ASN A 81 -7.52 17.53 12.04
N LEU A 82 -8.21 16.38 12.09
CA LEU A 82 -8.23 15.42 10.99
C LEU A 82 -8.83 16.01 9.69
N LYS A 83 -9.83 16.89 9.80
CA LYS A 83 -10.44 17.54 8.63
C LYS A 83 -9.44 18.46 7.95
N LYS A 84 -8.75 19.33 8.71
CA LYS A 84 -7.70 20.22 8.19
C LYS A 84 -6.55 19.43 7.57
N PHE A 85 -6.15 18.31 8.17
CA PHE A 85 -5.16 17.41 7.59
C PHE A 85 -5.59 16.91 6.21
N HIS A 86 -6.82 16.38 6.07
CA HIS A 86 -7.31 15.90 4.77
C HIS A 86 -7.43 17.01 3.73
N GLU A 87 -7.97 18.18 4.09
CA GLU A 87 -8.11 19.32 3.19
C GLU A 87 -6.74 19.77 2.66
N LYS A 88 -5.76 19.92 3.55
CA LYS A 88 -4.41 20.32 3.17
C LYS A 88 -3.72 19.24 2.35
N PHE A 89 -3.78 17.98 2.76
CA PHE A 89 -3.18 16.86 2.02
C PHE A 89 -3.72 16.75 0.59
N LEU A 90 -5.04 16.84 0.41
CA LEU A 90 -5.69 16.72 -0.91
C LEU A 90 -5.50 17.97 -1.79
N SER A 91 -5.18 19.13 -1.20
CA SER A 91 -4.98 20.38 -1.97
C SER A 91 -3.80 20.34 -2.94
N PHE A 92 -2.89 19.39 -2.79
CA PHE A 92 -1.70 19.23 -3.65
C PHE A 92 -1.93 18.29 -4.85
N GLY A 93 -3.13 17.73 -5.01
CA GLY A 93 -3.46 16.82 -6.10
C GLY A 93 -2.72 15.48 -6.03
N SER A 94 -2.49 14.85 -7.18
CA SER A 94 -1.90 13.51 -7.32
C SER A 94 -0.36 13.51 -7.29
N ALA A 95 0.23 14.25 -6.36
CA ALA A 95 1.69 14.27 -6.16
C ALA A 95 2.16 13.08 -5.30
N PRO A 96 3.41 12.61 -5.45
CA PRO A 96 4.00 11.62 -4.54
C PRO A 96 3.93 12.08 -3.07
N VAL A 97 3.57 11.15 -2.16
CA VAL A 97 3.33 11.46 -0.74
C VAL A 97 4.55 12.12 -0.08
N LYS A 98 5.77 11.74 -0.48
CA LYS A 98 7.01 12.39 0.00
C LYS A 98 7.05 13.90 -0.24
N TYR A 99 6.58 14.37 -1.41
CA TYR A 99 6.57 15.80 -1.74
C TYR A 99 5.41 16.53 -1.07
N ILE A 100 4.26 15.86 -0.94
CA ILE A 100 3.14 16.39 -0.15
C ILE A 100 3.59 16.59 1.31
N LYS A 101 4.31 15.62 1.88
CA LYS A 101 4.89 15.72 3.23
C LYS A 101 5.81 16.93 3.36
N GLU A 102 6.73 17.13 2.42
CA GLU A 102 7.63 18.31 2.42
C GLU A 102 6.83 19.62 2.41
N LEU A 103 5.82 19.75 1.54
CA LEU A 103 4.97 20.95 1.41
C LEU A 103 4.00 21.17 2.59
N MET A 104 3.70 20.13 3.36
CA MET A 104 2.87 20.24 4.57
C MET A 104 3.69 20.63 5.81
N LEU A 105 4.99 20.36 5.80
CA LEU A 105 5.91 20.61 6.91
C LEU A 105 6.79 21.85 6.71
N SER A 106 6.79 22.44 5.51
CA SER A 106 7.34 23.77 5.22
C SER A 106 6.47 24.87 5.81
#